data_AF-A0A2S1X589-F1
#
_entry.id   AF-A0A2S1X589-F1
#
_cell.length_a   1.000
_cell.length_b   1.000
_cell.length_c   1.000
_cell.angle_alpha   90.00
_cell.angle_beta   90.00
_cell.angle_gamma   90.00
#
_symmetry.space_group_name_H-M   'P 1'
#
loop_
_entity.id
_entity.type
_entity.pdbx_description
1 polymer ?
#
loop_
_entity_poly.entity_id
_entity_poly.type
_entity_poly.pdbx_seq_one_letter_code
_entity_poly.pdbx_strand_id
1 'polypeptide(L)' 'SAATATLTNSTLSGNSASYGGGLFNGYSGTATLSNTIVAHSLSGGDVDNSGILTG' A
#
# COMPACT_ATOMS: atom_id res chain seq x y z
N SER A 1 -14.13 10.10 7.26
CA SER A 1 -12.99 10.07 8.18
C SER A 1 -11.73 9.75 7.39
N ALA A 2 -10.63 10.46 7.65
CA ALA A 2 -9.33 10.11 7.09
C ALA A 2 -8.69 8.99 7.91
N ALA A 3 -7.94 8.10 7.25
CA ALA A 3 -7.23 7.00 7.90
C ALA A 3 -5.75 7.04 7.51
N THR A 4 -4.88 6.78 8.48
CA THR A 4 -3.43 6.79 8.29
C THR A 4 -2.85 5.41 8.59
N ALA A 5 -2.00 4.92 7.70
CA ALA A 5 -1.23 3.70 7.89
C ALA A 5 0.28 4.01 7.73
N THR A 6 1.09 3.49 8.66
CA THR A 6 2.55 3.60 8.59
C THR A 6 3.14 2.20 8.56
N LEU A 7 3.97 1.91 7.54
CA LEU A 7 4.74 0.68 7.46
C LEU A 7 6.22 1.01 7.56
N THR A 8 6.90 0.29 8.44
CA THR A 8 8.32 0.47 8.72
C THR A 8 9.01 -0.88 8.69
N ASN A 9 10.05 -1.04 7.86
CA ASN A 9 10.80 -2.29 7.74
C ASN A 9 9.93 -3.49 7.33
N SER A 10 8.90 -3.26 6.52
CA SER A 10 7.94 -4.29 6.13
C SER A 10 8.24 -4.84 4.74
N THR A 11 7.78 -6.06 4.47
CA THR A 11 7.66 -6.61 3.12
C THR A 11 6.23 -7.08 2.89
N LEU A 12 5.53 -6.43 1.97
CA LEU A 12 4.21 -6.82 1.49
C LEU A 12 4.41 -7.55 0.16
N SER A 13 4.19 -8.88 0.15
CA SER A 13 4.36 -9.69 -1.06
C SER A 13 3.47 -10.92 -1.09
N GLY A 14 3.21 -11.45 -2.29
CA GLY A 14 2.38 -12.64 -2.48
C GLY A 14 0.89 -12.41 -2.21
N ASN A 15 0.46 -11.15 -2.20
CA ASN A 15 -0.94 -10.81 -1.98
C ASN A 15 -1.75 -10.87 -3.29
N SER A 16 -3.06 -11.08 -3.17
CA SER A 16 -3.96 -11.33 -4.29
C SER A 16 -5.24 -10.49 -4.25
N ALA A 17 -5.21 -9.31 -3.62
CA ALA A 17 -6.37 -8.41 -3.61
C ALA A 17 -6.67 -7.88 -5.03
N SER A 18 -7.92 -7.44 -5.27
CA SER A 18 -8.32 -6.93 -6.59
C SER A 18 -7.79 -5.53 -6.89
N TYR A 19 -7.45 -4.74 -5.86
CA TYR A 19 -6.92 -3.39 -5.96
C TYR A 19 -5.84 -3.22 -4.90
N GLY A 20 -4.67 -2.71 -5.31
CA GLY A 20 -3.55 -2.52 -4.41
C GLY A 20 -3.22 -3.83 -3.70
N GLY A 21 -2.92 -4.86 -4.48
CA GLY A 21 -2.60 -6.21 -4.04
C GLY A 21 -1.76 -6.20 -2.77
N GLY A 22 -0.69 -5.41 -2.74
CA GLY A 22 0.09 -5.16 -1.54
C GLY A 22 -0.45 -4.04 -0.65
N LEU A 23 -0.81 -2.89 -1.23
CA LEU A 23 -1.34 -1.74 -0.51
C LEU A 23 -2.40 -0.98 -1.32
N PHE A 24 -3.60 -0.85 -0.77
CA PHE A 24 -4.64 0.05 -1.25
C PHE A 24 -4.75 1.29 -0.36
N ASN A 25 -4.54 2.49 -0.93
CA ASN A 25 -4.69 3.76 -0.25
C ASN A 25 -5.70 4.67 -0.98
N GLY A 26 -6.94 4.73 -0.48
CA GLY A 26 -8.03 5.49 -1.09
C GLY A 26 -7.92 7.01 -0.94
N TYR A 27 -8.81 7.76 -1.60
CA TYR A 27 -8.75 9.23 -1.73
C TYR A 27 -8.53 10.03 -0.43
N SER A 28 -9.12 9.61 0.69
CA SER A 28 -8.95 10.28 1.99
C SER A 28 -7.93 9.59 2.91
N GLY A 29 -7.12 8.68 2.36
CA GLY A 29 -6.12 7.92 3.09
C GLY A 29 -4.72 8.49 2.97
N THR A 30 -3.92 8.26 4.00
CA THR A 30 -2.48 8.54 4.01
C THR A 30 -1.72 7.26 4.32
N ALA A 31 -0.76 6.91 3.47
CA ALA A 31 0.17 5.81 3.71
C ALA A 31 1.60 6.34 3.76
N THR A 32 2.35 5.98 4.80
CA THR A 32 3.79 6.28 4.92
C THR A 32 4.57 4.98 4.88
N LEU A 33 5.48 4.82 3.91
CA LEU A 33 6.31 3.62 3.72
C LEU A 33 7.78 3.95 3.99
N SER A 34 8.33 3.49 5.12
CA SER A 34 9.74 3.65 5.45
C SER A 34 10.46 2.31 5.40
N ASN A 35 11.53 2.23 4.60
CA ASN A 35 12.31 1.01 4.39
C ASN A 35 11.42 -0.23 4.14
N THR A 36 10.43 -0.07 3.27
CA THR A 36 9.39 -1.07 3.02
C THR A 36 9.39 -1.48 1.56
N ILE A 37 9.24 -2.78 1.31
CA ILE A 37 9.09 -3.35 -0.03
C ILE A 37 7.62 -3.72 -0.23
N VAL A 38 7.02 -3.26 -1.33
CA VAL A 38 5.70 -3.72 -1.80
C VAL A 38 5.91 -4.27 -3.20
N ALA A 39 5.87 -5.59 -3.33
CA ALA A 39 6.24 -6.26 -4.58
C ALA A 39 5.58 -7.64 -4.69
N HIS A 40 5.50 -8.15 -5.91
CA HIS A 40 5.05 -9.52 -6.20
C HIS A 40 3.62 -9.80 -5.71
N SER A 41 2.72 -8.84 -5.91
CA SER A 41 1.28 -9.04 -5.73
C SER A 41 0.64 -9.41 -7.08
N LEU A 42 0.16 -10.64 -7.20
CA LEU A 42 -0.21 -11.27 -8.49
C LEU A 42 -1.53 -10.73 -9.08
N SER A 43 -2.34 -10.07 -8.27
CA SER A 43 -3.60 -9.44 -8.65
C SER A 43 -3.67 -8.04 -8.07
N GLY A 44 -4.35 -7.11 -8.77
CA GLY A 44 -4.59 -5.75 -8.31
C GLY A 44 -3.38 -4.80 -8.30
N GLY A 45 -2.22 -5.26 -8.77
CA GLY A 45 -0.95 -4.50 -8.74
C GLY A 45 -0.33 -4.44 -7.35
N ASP A 46 0.89 -3.91 -7.22
CA ASP A 46 1.56 -3.84 -5.92
C ASP A 46 0.96 -2.74 -5.03
N VAL A 47 0.84 -1.52 -5.56
CA VAL A 47 0.28 -0.36 -4.85
C VAL A 47 -0.79 0.30 -5.72
N ASP A 48 -1.99 0.46 -5.17
CA ASP A 48 -3.04 1.33 -5.72
C ASP A 48 -3.22 2.51 -4.76
N ASN A 49 -2.83 3.70 -5.22
CA ASN A 49 -2.83 4.91 -4.43
C ASN A 49 -3.64 6.03 -5.11
N SER A 50 -4.77 6.37 -4.50
CA SER A 50 -5.57 7.56 -4.82
C SER A 50 -5.46 8.65 -3.75
N GLY A 51 -4.86 8.33 -2.60
CA GLY A 51 -4.61 9.26 -1.48
C GLY A 51 -3.18 9.80 -1.45
N ILE A 52 -2.71 10.14 -0.26
CA ILE A 52 -1.34 10.60 -0.03
C ILE A 52 -0.44 9.39 0.26
N LEU A 53 0.58 9.17 -0.56
CA LEU A 53 1.65 8.21 -0.33
C LEU A 53 2.96 8.94 -0.11
N THR A 54 3.60 8.73 1.04
CA THR A 54 4.89 9.33 1.41
C THR A 54 5.82 8.27 1.98
N GLY A 55 7.09 8.62 2.18
CA GLY A 55 8.12 7.68 2.62
C GLY A 55 9.50 8.09 2.15
#